data_AF-A0A6B2DEC8-F1
#
_entry.id   AF-A0A6B2DEC8-F1
#
_cell.length_a   1.000
_cell.length_b   1.000
_cell.length_c   1.000
_cell.angle_alpha   90.00
_cell.angle_beta   90.00
_cell.angle_gamma   90.00
#
_symmetry.space_group_name_H-M   'P 1'
#
loop_
_entity.id
_entity.type
_entity.pdbx_description
1 polymer ?
#
loop_
_entity_poly.entity_id
_entity_poly.type
_entity_poly.pdbx_seq_one_letter_code
_entity_poly.pdbx_strand_id
1 'polypeptide(L)' 'WPEILRRAVALSGAAVLGPLAGDVDLAHYHRELAAVRVRPEQES' A
#
# COMPACT_ATOMS: atom_id res chain seq x y z
N TRP A 1 0.58 10.48 -10.33
CA TRP A 1 0.51 10.33 -8.87
C TRP A 1 -0.22 9.07 -8.36
N PRO A 2 -1.34 8.62 -8.96
CA PRO A 2 -2.10 7.46 -8.44
C PRO A 2 -1.26 6.21 -8.18
N GLU A 3 -0.34 5.88 -9.08
CA GLU A 3 0.56 4.73 -8.92
C GLU A 3 1.50 4.82 -7.72
N ILE A 4 1.95 6.02 -7.36
CA ILE A 4 2.81 6.22 -6.19
C ILE A 4 1.98 6.07 -4.92
N LEU A 5 0.76 6.63 -4.89
CA LEU A 5 -0.17 6.46 -3.76
C LEU A 5 -0.53 4.98 -3.57
N ARG A 6 -0.80 4.25 -4.66
CA ARG A 6 -1.09 2.81 -4.62
C ARG A 6 0.07 2.03 -3.99
N ARG A 7 1.30 2.32 -4.42
CA ARG A 7 2.51 1.69 -3.86
C ARG A 7 2.75 2.06 -2.40
N ALA A 8 2.56 3.34 -2.05
CA ALA A 8 2.75 3.83 -0.69
C ALA A 8 1.79 3.13 0.29
N VAL A 9 0.50 3.05 -0.04
CA VAL A 9 -0.50 2.38 0.81
C VAL A 9 -0.20 0.90 0.97
N ALA A 10 0.08 0.19 -0.13
CA ALA A 10 0.44 -1.23 -0.08
C ALA A 10 1.69 -1.48 0.78
N LEU A 11 2.70 -0.61 0.67
CA LEU A 11 3.92 -0.69 1.47
C LEU A 11 3.64 -0.42 2.95
N SER A 12 2.83 0.59 3.27
CA SER A 12 2.45 0.88 4.65
C SER A 12 1.72 -0.29 5.30
N GLY A 13 0.82 -0.96 4.59
CA GLY A 13 0.15 -2.18 5.08
C GLY A 13 1.11 -3.33 5.34
N ALA A 14 2.09 -3.52 4.45
CA ALA A 14 3.12 -4.56 4.62
C ALA A 14 4.11 -4.26 5.76
N ALA A 15 4.36 -2.98 6.05
CA ALA A 15 5.28 -2.56 7.09
C ALA A 15 4.70 -2.73 8.51
N VAL A 16 3.38 -2.57 8.69
CA VAL A 16 2.75 -2.71 10.02
C VAL A 16 2.66 -4.16 10.50
N LEU A 17 2.84 -5.13 9.60
CA LEU A 17 2.84 -6.56 9.94
C LEU A 17 4.23 -7.06 10.39
N GLY A 18 5.28 -6.29 10.12
CA GLY A 18 6.64 -6.64 10.50
C GLY A 18 6.84 -6.55 12.02
N PRO A 19 7.54 -7.51 12.65
CA PRO A 19 7.80 -7.46 14.10
C PRO A 19 8.77 -6.34 14.50
N LEU A 20 9.62 -5.87 13.57
CA LEU A 20 10.60 -4.81 13.80
C LEU A 20 10.37 -3.61 12.89
N ALA A 21 10.83 -2.45 13.34
CA ALA A 21 10.83 -1.25 12.52
C ALA A 21 11.72 -1.45 11.29
N GLY A 22 11.16 -1.23 10.10
CA GLY A 22 11.84 -1.42 8.83
C GLY A 22 11.59 -2.77 8.17
N ASP A 23 10.92 -3.71 8.86
CA ASP A 23 10.46 -4.95 8.24
C ASP A 23 9.33 -4.66 7.26
N VAL A 24 9.29 -5.44 6.18
CA VAL A 24 8.24 -5.39 5.17
C VAL A 24 7.90 -6.82 4.76
N ASP A 25 6.64 -7.22 4.93
CA ASP A 25 6.15 -8.46 4.34
C ASP A 25 5.91 -8.27 2.84
N LEU A 26 6.85 -8.72 2.00
CA LEU A 26 6.75 -8.61 0.55
C LEU A 26 5.57 -9.39 -0.04
N ALA A 27 5.19 -10.52 0.55
CA ALA A 27 4.05 -11.30 0.08
C ALA A 27 2.75 -10.54 0.36
N HIS A 28 2.63 -9.91 1.53
CA HIS A 28 1.50 -9.03 1.85
C HIS A 28 1.49 -7.80 0.95
N TYR A 29 2.64 -7.15 0.75
CA TYR A 29 2.78 -6.01 -0.18
C TYR A 29 2.24 -6.34 -1.58
N HIS A 30 2.61 -7.48 -2.16
CA HIS A 30 2.13 -7.86 -3.49
C HIS A 30 0.63 -8.11 -3.55
N ARG A 31 0.05 -8.71 -2.50
CA ARG A 31 -1.41 -8.89 -2.38
C ARG A 31 -2.13 -7.54 -2.30
N GLU A 32 -1.67 -6.67 -1.41
CA GLU A 32 -2.25 -5.34 -1.22
C GLU A 32 -2.09 -4.47 -2.47
N LEU A 33 -0.93 -4.50 -3.12
CA LEU A 33 -0.69 -3.74 -4.34
C LEU A 33 -1.72 -4.08 -5.43
N ALA A 34 -2.10 -5.36 -5.57
CA ALA A 34 -3.14 -5.79 -6.50
C ALA A 34 -4.56 -5.37 -6.06
N ALA A 35 -4.79 -5.18 -4.76
CA ALA A 35 -6.09 -4.87 -4.18
C ALA A 35 -6.40 -3.37 -4.09
N VAL A 36 -5.38 -2.52 -3.85
CA VAL A 36 -5.57 -1.08 -3.64
C VAL A 36 -6.05 -0.39 -4.92
N ARG A 37 -7.19 0.31 -4.81
CA ARG A 37 -7.77 1.12 -5.89
C ARG A 37 -7.71 2.60 -5.52
N VAL A 38 -7.12 3.41 -6.38
CA VAL A 38 -7.15 4.87 -6.26
C VAL A 38 -8.36 5.40 -7.00
N ARG A 39 -9.15 6.24 -6.34
CA ARG A 39 -10.28 6.94 -6.96
C ARG A 39 -9.97 8.44 -6.99
N PRO A 40 -10.25 9.13 -8.11
CA PRO A 40 -10.19 10.59 -8.12
C PRO A 40 -11.23 11.13 -7.15
N GLU A 41 -10.88 12.22 -6.46
CA GLU A 41 -11.86 13.01 -5.72
C GLU A 41 -12.93 13.50 -6.69
N GLN A 42 -14.20 13.29 -6.37
CA GLN A 42 -15.30 13.88 -7.14
C GLN A 42 -15.47 15.32 -6.63
N GLU A 43 -15.29 16.31 -7.50
CA GLU A 43 -15.62 17.71 -7.18
C GLU A 43 -17.11 17.79 -6.79
N SER A 44 -17.37 18.29 -5.59
CA SER A 44 -18.71 18.49 -5.03
C SER A 44 -19.31 19.82 -5.49
#